data_AF-A0A835EAG7-F1
#
_entry.id   AF-A0A835EAG7-F1
#
_cell.length_a   1.000
_cell.length_b   1.000
_cell.length_c   1.000
_cell.angle_alpha   90.00
_cell.angle_beta   90.00
_cell.angle_gamma   90.00
#
_symmetry.space_group_name_H-M   'P 1'
#
loop_
_entity.id
_entity.type
_entity.pdbx_description
1 polymer ?
#
loop_
_entity_poly.entity_id
_entity_poly.type
_entity_poly.pdbx_seq_one_letter_code
_entity_poly.pdbx_strand_id
1 'polypeptide(L)'
;MDKHIEMSYCRCEAFKLLASNYLDITENQLFELFGEIQQLLEEVNMCPSDVAEHLMRTENRDADACLQGLVVALRDARDMAIKEKEKAKEEGEIDGERGYSWNQIEAIYNNRRI
;
A
#
# COMPACT_ATOMS: atom_id res chain seq x y z
N MET A 1 9.81 17.98 17.54
CA MET A 1 9.61 16.95 18.59
C MET A 1 8.73 15.90 17.93
N ASP A 2 9.30 15.11 17.02
CA ASP A 2 8.56 14.14 16.23
C ASP A 2 8.56 12.81 16.96
N LYS A 3 7.58 12.66 17.86
CA LYS A 3 7.26 11.36 18.42
C LYS A 3 6.47 10.62 17.36
N HIS A 4 7.18 9.95 16.44
CA HIS A 4 6.59 8.90 15.61
C HIS A 4 6.18 7.76 16.53
N ILE A 5 5.03 7.93 17.20
CA ILE A 5 4.35 6.83 17.84
C ILE A 5 3.94 5.94 16.67
N GLU A 6 4.54 4.76 16.57
CA GLU A 6 4.08 3.72 15.65
C GLU A 6 2.67 3.33 16.13
N MET A 7 1.67 4.01 15.59
CA MET A 7 0.28 3.67 15.82
C MET A 7 -0.01 2.43 15.00
N SER A 8 -0.68 1.45 15.62
CA SER A 8 -1.26 0.31 14.93
C SER A 8 -1.91 0.72 13.62
N TYR A 9 -1.71 -0.06 12.56
CA TYR A 9 -2.32 0.20 11.26
C TYR A 9 -3.84 0.39 11.36
N CYS A 10 -4.37 1.26 10.52
CA CYS A 10 -5.80 1.47 10.42
C CYS A 10 -6.44 0.19 9.88
N ARG A 11 -7.28 -0.43 10.70
CA ARG A 11 -8.13 -1.56 10.31
C ARG A 11 -9.58 -1.11 10.33
N CYS A 12 -10.48 -2.02 9.95
CA CYS A 12 -11.90 -1.75 9.69
C CYS A 12 -12.59 -1.00 10.83
N GLU A 13 -12.39 -1.41 12.07
CA GLU A 13 -13.01 -0.80 13.26
C GLU A 13 -12.53 0.64 13.48
N ALA A 14 -11.23 0.88 13.28
CA ALA A 14 -10.67 2.23 13.38
C ALA A 14 -11.21 3.12 12.26
N PHE A 15 -11.29 2.60 11.02
CA PHE A 15 -11.86 3.33 9.90
C PHE A 15 -13.33 3.70 10.14
N LYS A 16 -14.16 2.78 10.64
CA LYS A 16 -15.57 3.04 10.99
C LYS A 16 -15.71 4.22 11.94
N LEU A 17 -14.88 4.23 12.99
CA LEU A 17 -14.87 5.29 13.98
C LEU A 17 -14.48 6.64 13.35
N LEU A 18 -13.45 6.65 12.51
CA LEU A 18 -13.01 7.87 11.82
C LEU A 18 -14.06 8.38 10.82
N ALA A 19 -14.66 7.49 10.03
CA ALA A 19 -15.70 7.84 9.07
C ALA A 19 -16.92 8.47 9.76
N SER A 20 -17.39 7.86 10.86
CA SER A 20 -18.47 8.42 11.67
C SER A 20 -18.09 9.76 12.30
N ASN A 21 -16.86 9.92 12.81
CA ASN A 21 -16.43 11.15 13.45
C ASN A 21 -16.24 12.33 12.48
N TYR A 22 -15.74 12.09 11.27
CA TYR A 22 -15.41 13.17 10.33
C TYR A 22 -16.52 13.50 9.34
N LEU A 23 -17.22 12.47 8.87
CA LEU A 23 -18.22 12.59 7.80
C LEU A 23 -19.66 12.46 8.30
N ASP A 24 -19.87 12.16 9.59
CA ASP A 24 -21.20 11.96 10.22
C ASP A 24 -22.06 10.91 9.48
N ILE A 25 -21.40 9.93 8.87
CA ILE A 25 -22.03 8.82 8.15
C ILE A 25 -22.09 7.58 9.02
N THR A 26 -23.22 6.87 8.92
CA THR A 26 -23.41 5.57 9.59
C THR A 26 -23.04 4.41 8.66
N GLU A 27 -22.72 3.24 9.22
CA GLU A 27 -22.36 2.03 8.44
C GLU A 27 -23.39 1.72 7.33
N ASN A 28 -24.65 2.04 7.58
CA ASN A 28 -25.76 1.79 6.66
C ASN A 28 -25.79 2.74 5.45
N GLN A 29 -25.10 3.88 5.50
CA GLN A 29 -25.03 4.85 4.40
C GLN A 29 -23.82 4.63 3.49
N LEU A 30 -23.03 3.59 3.78
CA LEU A 30 -21.67 3.41 3.30
C LEU A 30 -21.49 2.16 2.40
N PHE A 31 -22.57 1.53 1.95
CA PHE A 31 -22.56 0.14 1.50
C PHE A 31 -21.60 -0.23 0.36
N GLU A 32 -21.39 0.63 -0.64
CA GLU A 32 -20.59 0.25 -1.81
C GLU A 32 -19.08 0.45 -1.59
N LEU A 33 -18.67 1.64 -1.14
CA LEU A 33 -17.24 1.97 -1.00
C LEU A 33 -16.61 1.39 0.28
N PHE A 34 -17.41 1.15 1.32
CA PHE A 34 -16.89 0.66 2.60
C PHE A 34 -16.28 -0.74 2.49
N GLY A 35 -16.90 -1.63 1.70
CA GLY A 35 -16.37 -2.98 1.48
C GLY A 35 -15.01 -2.96 0.78
N GLU A 36 -14.85 -2.13 -0.25
CA GLU A 36 -13.58 -1.95 -0.95
C GLU A 36 -12.50 -1.38 -0.02
N ILE A 37 -12.84 -0.35 0.77
CA ILE A 37 -11.91 0.27 1.73
C ILE A 37 -11.47 -0.74 2.80
N GLN A 38 -12.40 -1.52 3.35
CA GLN A 38 -12.08 -2.57 4.32
C GLN A 38 -11.09 -3.58 3.74
N GLN A 39 -11.35 -4.10 2.54
CA GLN A 39 -10.44 -5.06 1.91
C GLN A 39 -9.05 -4.44 1.67
N LEU A 40 -9.00 -3.22 1.16
CA LEU A 40 -7.73 -2.54 0.89
C LEU A 40 -6.94 -2.23 2.17
N LEU A 41 -7.62 -1.89 3.27
CA LEU A 41 -7.01 -1.69 4.58
C LEU A 41 -6.47 -2.98 5.20
N GLU A 42 -6.87 -4.17 4.74
CA GLU A 42 -6.26 -5.44 5.14
C GLU A 42 -4.97 -5.71 4.35
N GLU A 43 -4.89 -5.24 3.11
CA GLU A 43 -3.75 -5.44 2.21
C GLU A 43 -2.65 -4.39 2.41
N VAL A 44 -3.01 -3.19 2.89
CA VAL A 44 -2.12 -2.04 3.04
C VAL A 44 -1.90 -1.68 4.52
N ASN A 45 -0.71 -1.19 4.81
CA ASN A 45 -0.28 -0.74 6.13
C ASN A 45 -0.35 0.80 6.23
N MET A 46 -1.57 1.35 6.20
CA MET A 46 -1.81 2.80 6.35
C MET A 46 -2.15 3.13 7.81
N CYS A 47 -1.65 4.24 8.37
CA CYS A 47 -1.93 4.55 9.77
C CYS A 47 -3.24 5.34 9.95
N PRO A 48 -3.88 5.31 11.14
CA PRO A 48 -5.14 6.01 11.37
C PRO A 48 -5.10 7.51 11.09
N SER A 49 -3.96 8.17 11.30
CA SER A 49 -3.82 9.60 10.97
C SER A 49 -3.79 9.85 9.47
N ASP A 50 -3.17 8.99 8.68
CA ASP A 50 -3.18 9.10 7.21
C ASP A 50 -4.61 8.94 6.68
N VAL A 51 -5.34 7.94 7.18
CA VAL A 51 -6.75 7.72 6.84
C VAL A 51 -7.59 8.94 7.22
N ALA A 52 -7.39 9.49 8.42
CA ALA A 52 -8.09 10.68 8.87
C ALA A 52 -7.81 11.91 7.98
N GLU A 53 -6.57 12.07 7.50
CA GLU A 53 -6.22 13.14 6.56
C GLU A 53 -7.10 13.07 5.31
N HIS A 54 -7.23 11.88 4.70
CA HIS A 54 -8.08 11.70 3.52
C HIS A 54 -9.56 12.02 3.78
N LEU A 55 -10.06 11.73 4.98
CA LEU A 55 -11.43 12.03 5.38
C LEU A 55 -11.68 13.53 5.66
N MET A 56 -10.63 14.28 5.99
CA MET A 56 -10.72 15.73 6.30
C MET A 56 -10.50 16.65 5.08
N ARG A 57 -10.07 16.11 3.93
CA ARG A 57 -9.57 16.91 2.80
C ARG A 57 -10.62 17.77 2.07
N THR A 58 -11.91 17.58 2.29
CA THR A 58 -12.95 18.32 1.55
C THR A 58 -13.51 19.50 2.36
N GLU A 59 -13.49 20.70 1.77
CA GLU A 59 -14.04 21.92 2.38
C GLU A 59 -15.54 21.80 2.68
N ASN A 60 -16.27 21.01 1.88
CA ASN A 60 -17.71 20.82 1.99
C ASN A 60 -18.12 19.55 2.78
N ARG A 61 -17.17 18.80 3.35
CA ARG A 61 -17.42 17.49 3.97
C ARG A 61 -18.27 16.55 3.09
N ASP A 62 -17.99 16.55 1.79
CA ASP A 62 -18.64 15.61 0.88
C ASP A 62 -18.09 14.21 1.17
N ALA A 63 -18.93 13.38 1.80
CA ALA A 63 -18.56 12.04 2.22
C ALA A 63 -18.13 11.18 1.02
N ASP A 64 -18.85 11.27 -0.10
CA ASP A 64 -18.56 10.46 -1.27
C ASP A 64 -17.20 10.85 -1.88
N ALA A 65 -16.93 12.15 -1.97
CA ALA A 65 -15.65 12.65 -2.47
C ALA A 65 -14.48 12.25 -1.55
N CYS A 66 -14.65 12.33 -0.23
CA CYS A 66 -13.63 11.89 0.74
C CYS A 66 -13.34 10.40 0.63
N LEU A 67 -14.37 9.56 0.55
CA LEU A 67 -14.23 8.11 0.47
C LEU A 67 -13.61 7.68 -0.86
N GLN A 68 -14.02 8.28 -1.98
CA GLN A 68 -13.38 8.04 -3.27
C GLN A 68 -11.90 8.41 -3.26
N GLY A 69 -11.55 9.55 -2.65
CA GLY A 69 -10.16 9.97 -2.48
C GLY A 69 -9.34 8.97 -1.66
N LEU A 70 -9.93 8.42 -0.59
CA LEU A 70 -9.30 7.37 0.23
C LEU A 70 -9.11 6.07 -0.55
N VAL A 71 -10.09 5.63 -1.35
CA VAL A 71 -9.96 4.43 -2.19
C VAL A 71 -8.79 4.56 -3.16
N VAL A 72 -8.64 5.71 -3.83
CA VAL A 72 -7.52 5.95 -4.74
C VAL A 72 -6.19 5.82 -4.00
N ALA A 73 -6.06 6.48 -2.85
CA ALA A 73 -4.84 6.44 -2.05
C ALA A 73 -4.46 5.02 -1.60
N LEU A 74 -5.46 4.22 -1.19
CA LEU A 74 -5.26 2.84 -0.77
C LEU A 74 -4.85 1.93 -1.94
N ARG A 75 -5.45 2.10 -3.12
CA ARG A 75 -5.07 1.33 -4.33
C ARG A 75 -3.65 1.65 -4.75
N ASP A 76 -3.27 2.93 -4.74
CA ASP A 76 -1.92 3.36 -5.06
C ASP A 76 -0.90 2.76 -4.07
N ALA A 77 -1.19 2.80 -2.76
CA ALA A 77 -0.33 2.22 -1.74
C ALA A 77 -0.18 0.70 -1.88
N ARG A 78 -1.25 -0.01 -2.22
CA ARG A 78 -1.20 -1.46 -2.51
C ARG A 78 -0.31 -1.74 -3.72
N ASP A 79 -0.51 -1.02 -4.81
CA ASP A 79 0.22 -1.25 -6.06
C ASP A 79 1.72 -0.92 -5.89
N MET A 80 2.07 0.07 -5.07
CA MET A 80 3.46 0.33 -4.67
C MET A 80 4.04 -0.83 -3.85
N ALA A 81 3.31 -1.33 -2.84
CA ALA A 81 3.76 -2.45 -2.01
C ALA A 81 3.95 -3.74 -2.82
N ILE A 82 3.14 -3.98 -3.87
CA ILE A 82 3.32 -5.11 -4.79
C ILE A 82 4.61 -4.94 -5.60
N LYS A 83 4.83 -3.76 -6.20
CA LYS A 83 6.03 -3.47 -6.99
C LYS A 83 7.32 -3.59 -6.15
N GLU A 84 7.29 -3.16 -4.89
CA GLU A 84 8.41 -3.31 -3.98
C GLU A 84 8.70 -4.79 -3.66
N LYS A 85 7.65 -5.59 -3.43
CA LYS A 85 7.81 -7.04 -3.21
C LYS A 85 8.34 -7.77 -4.45
N GLU A 86 7.95 -7.35 -5.65
CA GLU A 86 8.46 -7.91 -6.91
C GLU A 86 9.95 -7.59 -7.09
N LYS A 87 10.36 -6.34 -6.91
CA LYS A 87 11.78 -5.94 -6.95
C LYS A 87 12.63 -6.67 -5.91
N ALA A 88 12.12 -6.81 -4.68
CA ALA A 88 12.85 -7.52 -3.63
C ALA A 88 13.02 -9.03 -3.93
N LYS A 89 12.10 -9.65 -4.67
CA LYS A 89 12.24 -11.04 -5.13
C LYS A 89 13.27 -11.16 -6.25
N GLU A 90 13.25 -10.25 -7.21
CA GLU A 90 14.24 -10.21 -8.28
C GLU A 90 15.65 -9.96 -7.71
N GLU A 91 15.81 -9.05 -6.75
CA GLU A 91 17.10 -8.79 -6.08
C GLU A 91 17.56 -9.95 -5.17
N GLY A 92 16.62 -10.61 -4.47
CA GLY A 92 16.92 -11.76 -3.60
C GLY A 92 17.29 -13.04 -4.37
N GLU A 93 16.87 -13.20 -5.62
CA GLU A 93 17.32 -14.30 -6.49
C GLU A 93 18.74 -14.11 -7.03
N ILE A 94 19.26 -12.87 -7.07
CA ILE A 94 20.63 -12.58 -7.58
C ILE A 94 21.71 -13.01 -6.57
N ASP A 95 21.39 -13.10 -5.28
CA ASP A 95 22.35 -13.49 -4.23
C ASP A 95 22.53 -15.02 -4.08
N GLY A 96 21.83 -15.83 -4.89
CA GLY A 96 21.86 -17.30 -4.86
C GLY A 96 22.85 -17.99 -5.80
N GLU A 97 23.35 -17.34 -6.85
CA GLU A 97 24.30 -17.95 -7.78
C GLU A 97 25.63 -17.19 -7.82
N ARG A 98 26.71 -17.87 -7.43
CA ARG A 98 28.08 -17.35 -7.56
C ARG A 98 28.28 -16.76 -8.95
N GLY A 99 28.54 -15.46 -8.95
CA GLY A 99 28.63 -14.64 -10.14
C GLY A 99 29.68 -15.11 -11.15
N TYR A 100 29.32 -14.92 -12.42
CA TYR A 100 30.20 -14.50 -13.49
C TYR A 100 29.37 -13.70 -14.50
N SER A 101 29.91 -12.59 -14.99
CA SER A 101 29.29 -11.79 -16.05
C SER A 101 29.03 -12.65 -17.29
N TRP A 102 27.95 -12.38 -18.05
CA TRP A 102 27.66 -13.06 -19.32
C TRP A 102 28.88 -13.12 -20.25
N ASN A 103 29.66 -12.05 -20.31
CA ASN A 103 30.91 -11.99 -21.09
C ASN A 103 31.97 -12.98 -20.60
N GLN A 104 31.99 -13.25 -19.29
CA GLN A 104 32.93 -14.17 -18.65
C GLN A 104 32.47 -15.63 -18.82
N ILE A 105 31.16 -15.89 -18.81
CA ILE A 105 30.58 -17.20 -19.14
C ILE A 105 30.82 -17.52 -20.62
N GLU A 106 30.63 -16.55 -21.50
CA GLU A 106 30.81 -16.69 -22.95
C GLU A 106 32.28 -16.93 -23.33
N ALA A 107 33.22 -16.27 -22.63
CA ALA A 107 34.65 -16.54 -22.75
C ALA A 107 35.03 -17.96 -22.30
N ILE A 108 34.44 -18.47 -21.21
CA ILE A 108 34.67 -19.84 -20.73
C ILE A 108 34.16 -20.87 -21.74
N TYR A 109 32.99 -20.63 -22.33
CA TYR A 109 32.37 -21.58 -23.26
C TYR A 109 33.14 -21.67 -24.59
N ASN A 110 33.59 -20.52 -25.11
CA ASN A 110 34.35 -20.48 -26.37
C ASN A 110 35.79 -21.00 -26.21
N ASN A 111 36.37 -20.95 -25.01
CA ASN A 111 37.75 -21.39 -24.78
C ASN A 111 37.88 -22.89 -24.45
N ARG A 112 36.77 -23.63 -24.34
CA ARG A 112 36.77 -25.09 -24.10
C ARG A 112 36.59 -25.91 -25.38
N ARG A 113 36.66 -25.27 -26.56
CA ARG A 113 36.40 -25.88 -27.88
C ARG A 113 37.64 -26.05 -28.77
N ILE A 114 38.86 -25.95 -28.22
CA ILE A 114 40.12 -26.17 -28.95
C ILE A 114 41.08 -26.99 -28.09
#